data_AF-A0A6A5AIF3-F1
#
_entry.id   AF-A0A6A5AIF3-F1
#
_cell.length_a   1.000
_cell.length_b   1.000
_cell.length_c   1.000
_cell.angle_alpha   90.00
_cell.angle_beta   90.00
_cell.angle_gamma   90.00
#
_symmetry.space_group_name_H-M   'P 1'
#
loop_
_entity.id
_entity.type
_entity.pdbx_description
1 polymer ?
#
loop_
_entity_poly.entity_id
_entity_poly.type
_entity_poly.pdbx_seq_one_letter_code
_entity_poly.pdbx_strand_id
1 'polypeptide(L)'
;MAENTPQKFVLNESLQVALPHDDDEALAHTLSAGVGYVTESMRRANREYVLDLFTSNKIQILLLPHTLAWELQVKAYLVVIMGTQSYDGKEH
;
A
#
# COMPACT_ATOMS: atom_id res chain seq x y z
N MET A 1 14.84 -21.76 -1.40
CA MET A 1 14.32 -21.20 -2.66
C MET A 1 13.13 -20.35 -2.28
N ALA A 2 13.10 -19.06 -2.62
CA ALA A 2 11.92 -18.25 -2.35
C ALA A 2 10.83 -18.70 -3.32
N GLU A 3 9.73 -19.25 -2.81
CA GLU A 3 8.59 -19.63 -3.64
C GLU A 3 7.97 -18.36 -4.24
N ASN A 4 7.99 -18.27 -5.58
CA ASN A 4 7.53 -17.10 -6.32
C ASN A 4 6.02 -17.21 -6.61
N THR A 5 5.21 -17.21 -5.55
CA THR A 5 3.76 -17.24 -5.65
C THR A 5 3.22 -15.81 -5.71
N PRO A 6 2.61 -15.37 -6.83
CA PRO A 6 2.20 -13.96 -7.01
C PRO A 6 1.19 -13.45 -5.97
N GLN A 7 0.34 -14.33 -5.43
CA GLN A 7 -0.74 -13.98 -4.50
C GLN A 7 -0.43 -14.28 -3.03
N LYS A 8 0.85 -14.50 -2.68
CA LYS A 8 1.24 -14.90 -1.32
C LYS A 8 0.82 -13.93 -0.20
N PHE A 9 0.56 -12.67 -0.53
CA PHE A 9 0.17 -11.64 0.42
C PHE A 9 -1.33 -11.39 0.47
N VAL A 10 -2.12 -12.17 -0.27
CA VAL A 10 -3.57 -12.15 -0.19
C VAL A 10 -4.01 -13.15 0.87
N LEU A 11 -4.70 -12.69 1.91
CA LEU A 11 -5.17 -13.56 3.00
C LEU A 11 -6.46 -14.31 2.65
N ASN A 12 -7.27 -13.77 1.75
CA ASN A 12 -8.53 -14.38 1.31
C ASN A 12 -8.44 -14.72 -0.18
N GLU A 13 -8.62 -15.99 -0.54
CA GLU A 13 -8.48 -16.52 -1.91
C GLU A 13 -9.42 -15.86 -2.96
N SER A 14 -10.27 -14.93 -2.56
CA SER A 14 -11.29 -14.25 -3.37
C SER A 14 -11.24 -12.71 -3.28
N LEU A 15 -10.06 -12.11 -3.07
CA LEU A 15 -9.92 -10.65 -3.14
C LEU A 15 -10.22 -10.15 -4.57
N GLN A 16 -11.39 -9.54 -4.74
CA GLN A 16 -11.73 -8.77 -5.94
C GLN A 16 -11.35 -7.32 -5.71
N VAL A 17 -10.38 -6.83 -6.47
CA VAL A 17 -9.96 -5.44 -6.43
C VAL A 17 -10.84 -4.66 -7.40
N ALA A 18 -11.57 -3.68 -6.88
CA ALA A 18 -12.35 -2.75 -7.66
C ALA A 18 -12.07 -1.35 -7.11
N LEU A 19 -11.16 -0.63 -7.77
CA LEU A 19 -10.80 0.71 -7.33
C LEU A 19 -12.02 1.64 -7.51
N PRO A 20 -12.26 2.56 -6.57
CA PRO A 20 -13.29 3.59 -6.73
C PRO A 20 -13.09 4.44 -7.99
N HIS A 21 -11.82 4.65 -8.38
CA HIS A 21 -11.47 5.29 -9.63
C HIS A 21 -10.30 4.56 -10.31
N ASP A 22 -10.47 4.29 -11.61
CA ASP A 22 -9.55 3.51 -12.44
C ASP A 22 -8.37 4.33 -13.01
N ASP A 23 -7.83 5.27 -12.25
CA ASP A 23 -6.72 6.12 -12.72
C ASP A 23 -5.33 5.54 -12.41
N ASP A 24 -5.25 4.39 -11.72
CA ASP A 24 -3.99 3.75 -11.32
C ASP A 24 -4.05 2.22 -11.50
N GLU A 25 -3.70 1.77 -12.70
CA GLU A 25 -3.63 0.35 -13.05
C GLU A 25 -2.54 -0.40 -12.26
N ALA A 26 -1.43 0.28 -11.93
CA ALA A 26 -0.35 -0.30 -11.14
C ALA A 26 -0.82 -0.59 -9.70
N LEU A 27 -1.65 0.28 -9.12
CA LEU A 27 -2.28 0.04 -7.83
C LEU A 27 -3.21 -1.17 -7.89
N ALA A 28 -4.07 -1.27 -8.92
CA ALA A 28 -4.96 -2.41 -9.07
C ALA A 28 -4.19 -3.74 -9.18
N HIS A 29 -3.10 -3.75 -9.95
CA HIS A 29 -2.23 -4.91 -10.10
C HIS A 29 -1.57 -5.33 -8.78
N THR A 30 -0.98 -4.39 -8.06
CA THR A 30 -0.30 -4.66 -6.78
C THR A 30 -1.28 -5.11 -5.69
N LEU A 31 -2.47 -4.51 -5.63
CA LEU A 31 -3.52 -4.92 -4.69
C LEU A 31 -3.97 -6.37 -4.93
N SER A 32 -4.03 -6.79 -6.19
CA SER A 32 -4.36 -8.18 -6.55
C SER A 32 -3.31 -9.19 -6.07
N ALA A 33 -2.08 -8.74 -5.83
CA ALA A 33 -1.01 -9.51 -5.21
C ALA A 33 -1.00 -9.41 -3.68
N GLY A 34 -1.88 -8.60 -3.06
CA GLY A 34 -1.96 -8.39 -1.62
C GLY A 34 -1.07 -7.25 -1.10
N VAL A 35 -0.70 -6.32 -1.99
CA VAL A 35 0.20 -5.19 -1.69
C VAL A 35 -0.47 -3.88 -2.07
N GLY A 36 -0.72 -3.01 -1.10
CA GLY A 36 -1.23 -1.66 -1.33
C GLY A 36 -0.16 -0.60 -1.13
N TYR A 37 -0.29 0.53 -1.81
CA TYR A 37 0.54 1.71 -1.53
C TYR A 37 -0.31 2.98 -1.48
N VAL A 38 0.20 4.01 -0.80
CA VAL A 38 -0.39 5.34 -0.73
C VAL A 38 0.64 6.38 -1.18
N THR A 39 0.19 7.33 -1.99
CA THR A 39 0.99 8.49 -2.43
C THR A 39 0.27 9.79 -2.05
N GLU A 40 1.01 10.89 -1.98
CA GLU A 40 0.45 12.22 -1.67
C GLU A 40 -0.53 12.71 -2.75
N SER A 41 -0.33 12.29 -4.00
CA SER A 41 -1.19 12.64 -5.15
C SER A 41 -2.39 11.70 -5.31
N MET A 42 -2.52 10.66 -4.49
CA MET A 42 -3.60 9.69 -4.58
C MET A 42 -4.95 10.33 -4.21
N ARG A 43 -5.97 10.08 -5.04
CA ARG A 43 -7.34 10.50 -4.74
C ARG A 43 -7.77 9.92 -3.39
N ARG A 44 -8.48 10.75 -2.61
CA ARG A 44 -8.96 10.37 -1.27
C ARG A 44 -9.74 9.06 -1.25
N ALA A 45 -10.63 8.85 -2.23
CA ALA A 45 -11.43 7.62 -2.32
C ALA A 45 -10.55 6.36 -2.49
N ASN A 46 -9.55 6.39 -3.37
CA ASN A 46 -8.62 5.27 -3.55
C ASN A 46 -7.75 5.07 -2.30
N ARG A 47 -7.31 6.16 -1.65
CA ARG A 47 -6.56 6.06 -0.39
C ARG A 47 -7.38 5.39 0.71
N GLU A 48 -8.61 5.83 0.92
CA GLU A 48 -9.51 5.23 1.92
C GLU A 48 -9.78 3.75 1.61
N TYR A 49 -9.96 3.40 0.33
CA TYR A 49 -10.14 2.01 -0.10
C TYR A 49 -8.91 1.13 0.21
N VAL A 50 -7.69 1.58 -0.12
CA VAL A 50 -6.47 0.82 0.19
C VAL A 50 -6.29 0.63 1.70
N LEU A 51 -6.55 1.67 2.49
CA LEU A 51 -6.45 1.59 3.94
C LEU A 51 -7.48 0.63 4.54
N ASP A 52 -8.73 0.65 4.05
CA ASP A 52 -9.77 -0.27 4.48
C ASP A 52 -9.38 -1.73 4.19
N LEU A 53 -8.86 -2.01 2.98
CA LEU A 53 -8.36 -3.34 2.62
C LEU A 53 -7.25 -3.80 3.57
N PHE A 54 -6.34 -2.92 3.96
CA PHE A 54 -5.28 -3.27 4.91
C PHE A 54 -5.83 -3.51 6.31
N THR A 55 -6.66 -2.62 6.84
CA THR A 55 -7.22 -2.74 8.19
C THR A 55 -8.18 -3.91 8.34
N SER A 56 -8.86 -4.29 7.25
CA SER A 56 -9.75 -5.45 7.17
C SER A 56 -9.01 -6.76 6.85
N ASN A 57 -7.66 -6.77 6.92
CA ASN A 57 -6.80 -7.92 6.66
C ASN A 57 -7.07 -8.59 5.29
N LYS A 58 -7.43 -7.80 4.27
CA LYS A 58 -7.59 -8.29 2.90
C LYS A 58 -6.27 -8.33 2.15
N ILE A 59 -5.42 -7.33 2.41
CA ILE A 59 -4.04 -7.25 1.95
C ILE A 59 -3.10 -7.27 3.16
N GLN A 60 -1.89 -7.81 3.00
CA GLN A 60 -0.93 -7.93 4.11
C GLN A 60 0.12 -6.82 4.14
N ILE A 61 0.34 -6.12 3.02
CA ILE A 61 1.40 -5.13 2.90
C ILE A 61 0.79 -3.78 2.53
N LEU A 62 1.21 -2.74 3.26
CA LEU A 62 0.92 -1.34 2.98
C LEU A 62 2.23 -0.55 2.89
N LEU A 63 2.44 0.17 1.78
CA LEU A 63 3.55 1.08 1.59
C LEU A 63 3.07 2.53 1.61
N LEU A 64 3.86 3.42 2.21
CA LEU A 64 3.61 4.86 2.20
C LEU A 64 4.92 5.65 2.34
N PRO A 65 4.99 6.89 1.84
CA PRO A 65 6.09 7.79 2.12
C PRO A 65 6.08 8.23 3.59
N HIS A 66 7.27 8.52 4.13
CA HIS A 66 7.43 8.96 5.53
C HIS A 66 6.61 10.22 5.87
N THR A 67 6.34 11.08 4.88
CA THR A 67 5.55 12.30 5.02
C THR A 67 4.11 12.04 5.45
N LEU A 68 3.55 10.86 5.12
CA LEU A 68 2.19 10.46 5.49
C LEU A 68 2.12 9.62 6.77
N ALA A 69 3.25 9.30 7.41
CA ALA A 69 3.30 8.39 8.55
C ALA A 69 2.46 8.86 9.75
N TRP A 70 2.34 10.18 9.93
CA TRP A 70 1.60 10.79 11.03
C TRP A 70 0.09 10.88 10.77
N GLU A 71 -0.34 10.76 9.51
CA GLU A 71 -1.75 10.92 9.12
C GLU A 71 -2.53 9.59 9.20
N LEU A 72 -1.82 8.46 9.21
CA LEU A 72 -2.44 7.14 9.14
C LEU A 72 -2.85 6.61 10.51
N GLN A 73 -4.11 6.18 10.60
CA GLN A 73 -4.65 5.47 11.75
C GLN A 73 -4.71 3.95 11.50
N VAL A 74 -3.57 3.35 11.19
CA VAL A 74 -3.46 1.90 10.94
C VAL A 74 -2.54 1.22 11.95
N LYS A 75 -2.76 -0.08 12.17
CA LYS A 75 -1.88 -0.92 12.99
C LYS A 75 -1.32 -2.02 12.12
N ALA A 76 -0.02 -2.25 12.21
CA ALA A 76 0.66 -3.35 11.54
C ALA A 76 1.36 -4.22 12.58
N TYR A 77 1.44 -5.52 12.32
CA TYR A 77 2.23 -6.44 13.14
C TYR A 77 3.74 -6.16 13.02
N LEU A 78 4.19 -5.80 11.82
CA LEU A 78 5.56 -5.44 11.51
C LEU A 78 5.58 -4.12 10.74
N VAL A 79 6.44 -3.20 11.17
CA VAL A 79 6.73 -1.96 10.45
C VAL A 79 8.18 -2.01 9.97
N VAL A 80 8.39 -1.81 8.67
CA VAL A 80 9.72 -1.75 8.07
C VAL A 80 9.97 -0.32 7.59
N ILE A 81 11.01 0.32 8.11
CA ILE A 81 11.46 1.63 7.66
C ILE A 81 12.52 1.42 6.58
N MET A 82 12.16 1.66 5.32
CA MET A 82 13.06 1.53 4.18
C MET A 82 13.74 2.86 3.88
N GLY A 83 15.03 2.94 4.18
CA GLY A 83 15.83 4.16 4.03
C GLY A 83 15.63 5.13 5.19
N THR A 84 16.69 5.87 5.53
CA THR A 84 16.70 6.87 6.61
C THR A 84 17.26 8.21 6.15
N GLN A 85 17.36 8.39 4.83
CA GLN A 85 17.95 9.57 4.20
C GLN A 85 16.95 10.12 3.17
N SER A 86 16.78 11.43 3.18
CA SER A 86 16.01 12.18 2.19
C SER A 86 16.95 13.14 1.47
N TYR A 87 16.75 13.33 0.17
CA TYR A 87 17.45 14.33 -0.60
C TYR A 87 16.78 15.71 -0.41
N ASP A 88 17.54 16.70 0.05
CA ASP A 88 17.10 18.11 0.08
C ASP A 88 17.75 18.87 -1.08
N GLY A 89 16.94 19.27 -2.05
CA GLY A 89 17.40 20.01 -3.23
C GLY A 89 17.79 21.47 -2.95
N LYS A 90 17.66 21.96 -1.71
CA LYS A 90 18.04 23.33 -1.34
C LYS A 90 19.50 23.48 -0.92
N GLU A 91 20.16 22.39 -0.56
CA GLU A 91 21.55 22.38 -0.09
C GLU A 91 22.58 22.20 -1.23
N HIS A 92 22.14 22.29 -2.50
CA HIS A 92 22.97 22.25 -3.71
C HIS A 92 22.59 23.33 -4.73
#